data_AF-A0A8S8ZTA5-F1
#
_entry.id   AF-A0A8S8ZTA5-F1
#
_cell.length_a   1.000
_cell.length_b   1.000
_cell.length_c   1.000
_cell.angle_alpha   90.00
_cell.angle_beta   90.00
_cell.angle_gamma   90.00
#
_symmetry.space_group_name_H-M   'P 1'
#
loop_
_entity.id
_entity.type
_entity.pdbx_description
1 polymer ?
#
loop_
_entity_poly.entity_id
_entity_poly.type
_entity_poly.pdbx_seq_one_letter_code
_entity_poly.pdbx_strand_id
1 'polypeptide(L)'
;MANNQTQAPKDASLQEEERLEDALDYLNELHVQLQRLRSAIPRMFHPMSVKPSSPQNTFAAFSNAVQDTGKEIHQFKDTIRSAETEKVFNMANESRRTNPMGIKPWRARDDPEWTTRKRRRLNNGLKQS
;
A
#
# COMPACT_ATOMS: atom_id res chain seq x y z
N MET A 1 50.03 9.32 14.08
CA MET A 1 49.23 10.15 13.16
C MET A 1 48.50 9.24 12.19
N ALA A 2 47.24 9.58 11.89
CA ALA A 2 46.39 9.11 10.78
C ALA A 2 46.04 7.61 10.70
N ASN A 3 44.74 7.29 10.81
CA ASN A 3 43.93 7.02 9.61
C ASN A 3 42.43 6.96 9.99
N ASN A 4 41.74 8.09 9.86
CA ASN A 4 40.28 8.16 9.95
C ASN A 4 39.82 9.00 8.78
N GLN A 5 39.20 8.36 7.79
CA GLN A 5 38.28 8.89 6.77
C GLN A 5 38.40 8.05 5.50
N THR A 6 37.28 7.45 5.04
CA THR A 6 36.70 7.52 3.67
C THR A 6 35.59 6.45 3.44
N GLN A 7 34.73 6.13 4.42
CA GLN A 7 33.58 5.21 4.19
C GLN A 7 32.20 5.89 4.14
N ALA A 8 32.07 7.14 4.59
CA ALA A 8 30.77 7.82 4.78
C ALA A 8 29.83 8.00 3.56
N PRO A 9 30.27 8.19 2.30
CA PRO A 9 29.33 8.55 1.22
C PRO A 9 28.53 7.37 0.65
N LYS A 10 29.07 6.14 0.69
CA LYS A 10 28.36 4.95 0.17
C LYS A 10 27.25 4.50 1.11
N ASP A 11 27.51 4.53 2.41
CA ASP A 11 26.54 4.09 3.42
C ASP A 11 25.30 4.99 3.45
N ALA A 12 25.48 6.31 3.25
CA ALA A 12 24.36 7.25 3.13
C ALA A 12 23.49 6.99 1.89
N SER A 13 24.10 6.67 0.74
CA SER A 13 23.35 6.35 -0.48
C SER A 13 22.55 5.05 -0.37
N LEU A 14 23.09 4.04 0.33
CA LEU A 14 22.39 2.78 0.56
C LEU A 14 21.22 2.93 1.54
N GLN A 15 21.38 3.76 2.58
CA GLN A 15 20.30 4.06 3.52
C GLN A 15 19.17 4.85 2.87
N GLU A 16 19.50 5.78 1.96
CA GLU A 16 18.49 6.51 1.19
C GLU A 16 17.71 5.57 0.26
N GLU A 17 18.41 4.67 -0.45
CA GLU A 17 17.78 3.67 -1.29
C GLU A 17 16.81 2.79 -0.48
N GLU A 18 17.24 2.28 0.69
CA GLU A 18 16.37 1.46 1.56
C GLU A 18 15.10 2.21 2.00
N ARG A 19 15.22 3.51 2.33
CA ARG A 19 14.06 4.36 2.68
C ARG A 19 13.11 4.55 1.51
N LEU A 20 13.64 4.72 0.30
CA LEU A 20 12.83 4.86 -0.91
C LEU A 20 12.10 3.54 -1.23
N GLU A 21 12.78 2.40 -1.07
CA GLU A 21 12.17 1.08 -1.23
C GLU A 21 11.02 0.85 -0.25
N ASP A 22 11.21 1.17 1.03
CA ASP A 22 10.17 1.05 2.05
C ASP A 22 8.94 1.93 1.72
N ALA A 23 9.18 3.16 1.25
CA ALA A 23 8.10 4.06 0.82
C ALA A 23 7.36 3.55 -0.42
N LEU A 24 8.07 2.94 -1.38
CA LEU A 24 7.46 2.33 -2.56
C LEU A 24 6.60 1.11 -2.18
N ASP A 25 7.08 0.27 -1.27
CA ASP A 25 6.33 -0.88 -0.76
C ASP A 25 5.06 -0.40 -0.01
N TYR A 26 5.16 0.66 0.78
CA TYR A 26 4.01 1.30 1.42
C TYR A 26 2.98 1.83 0.41
N LEU A 27 3.43 2.56 -0.61
CA LEU A 27 2.54 3.08 -1.66
C LEU A 27 1.87 1.96 -2.46
N ASN A 28 2.56 0.86 -2.72
CA ASN A 28 1.98 -0.31 -3.37
C ASN A 28 0.86 -0.93 -2.52
N GLU A 29 1.10 -1.10 -1.22
CA GLU A 29 0.09 -1.60 -0.28
C GLU A 29 -1.16 -0.70 -0.24
N LEU A 30 -0.95 0.61 -0.16
CA LEU A 30 -2.02 1.62 -0.22
C LEU A 30 -2.78 1.55 -1.55
N HIS A 31 -2.08 1.34 -2.66
CA HIS A 31 -2.69 1.19 -3.98
C HIS A 31 -3.57 -0.07 -4.07
N VAL A 32 -3.10 -1.21 -3.56
CA VAL A 32 -3.87 -2.45 -3.51
C VAL A 32 -5.14 -2.28 -2.69
N GLN A 33 -5.06 -1.61 -1.54
CA GLN A 33 -6.24 -1.29 -0.73
C GLN A 33 -7.24 -0.42 -1.51
N LEU A 34 -6.77 0.63 -2.19
CA LEU A 34 -7.61 1.49 -3.03
C LEU A 34 -8.28 0.71 -4.17
N GLN A 35 -7.54 -0.17 -4.85
CA GLN A 35 -8.11 -1.02 -5.90
C GLN A 35 -9.22 -1.91 -5.35
N ARG A 36 -9.02 -2.50 -4.16
CA ARG A 36 -10.03 -3.34 -3.50
C ARG A 36 -11.32 -2.56 -3.19
N LEU A 37 -11.21 -1.28 -2.86
CA LEU A 37 -12.39 -0.41 -2.65
C LEU A 37 -13.21 -0.19 -3.92
N ARG A 38 -12.63 -0.25 -5.12
CA ARG A 38 -13.41 -0.14 -6.38
C ARG A 38 -14.47 -1.23 -6.51
N SER A 39 -14.22 -2.39 -5.90
CA SER A 39 -15.16 -3.52 -5.87
C SER A 39 -16.13 -3.48 -4.68
N ALA A 40 -16.09 -2.46 -3.83
CA ALA A 40 -16.86 -2.39 -2.58
C ALA A 40 -18.37 -2.53 -2.82
N ILE A 41 -18.95 -1.69 -3.69
CA ILE A 41 -20.38 -1.73 -4.00
C ILE A 41 -20.76 -3.11 -4.59
N PRO A 42 -20.11 -3.61 -5.66
CA PRO A 42 -20.39 -4.97 -6.16
C PRO A 42 -20.32 -6.07 -5.09
N ARG A 43 -19.35 -6.01 -4.16
CA ARG A 43 -19.22 -6.98 -3.07
C ARG A 43 -20.34 -6.90 -2.05
N MET A 44 -20.79 -5.69 -1.69
CA MET A 44 -21.94 -5.50 -0.80
C MET A 44 -23.21 -6.14 -1.37
N PHE A 45 -23.42 -6.02 -2.69
CA PHE A 45 -24.61 -6.55 -3.36
C PHE A 45 -24.48 -8.01 -3.81
N HIS A 46 -23.29 -8.61 -3.76
CA HIS A 46 -23.05 -9.98 -4.19
C HIS A 46 -24.00 -11.01 -3.56
N PRO A 47 -24.37 -10.93 -2.27
CA PRO A 47 -25.35 -11.86 -1.68
C PRO A 47 -26.73 -11.84 -2.34
N MET A 48 -27.12 -10.74 -3.01
CA MET A 48 -28.38 -10.63 -3.73
C MET A 48 -28.34 -11.21 -5.15
N SER A 49 -27.15 -11.39 -5.73
CA SER A 49 -27.01 -12.00 -7.07
C SER A 49 -26.93 -13.53 -7.02
N VAL A 50 -26.77 -14.11 -5.83
CA VAL A 50 -26.74 -15.56 -5.61
C VAL A 50 -28.16 -16.08 -5.39
N LYS A 51 -28.48 -17.26 -5.95
CA LYS A 51 -29.77 -17.93 -5.75
C LYS A 51 -30.02 -18.12 -4.24
N PRO A 52 -31.06 -17.48 -3.66
CA PRO A 52 -31.27 -17.51 -2.22
C PRO A 52 -31.76 -18.87 -1.75
N SER A 53 -31.29 -19.32 -0.59
CA SER A 53 -31.87 -20.47 0.13
C SER A 53 -33.09 -20.06 0.96
N SER A 54 -33.09 -18.83 1.49
CA SER A 54 -34.25 -18.16 2.12
C SER A 54 -34.01 -16.64 2.16
N PRO A 55 -35.07 -15.80 2.25
CA PRO A 55 -34.93 -14.35 2.39
C PRO A 55 -34.11 -13.93 3.62
N GLN A 56 -34.27 -14.62 4.75
CA GLN A 56 -33.53 -14.36 5.99
C GLN A 56 -32.03 -14.58 5.81
N ASN A 57 -31.64 -15.66 5.12
CA ASN A 57 -30.24 -15.97 4.86
C ASN A 57 -29.61 -14.93 3.93
N THR A 58 -30.34 -14.48 2.91
CA THR A 58 -29.87 -13.42 2.00
C THR A 58 -29.70 -12.09 2.72
N PHE A 59 -30.63 -11.70 3.58
CA PHE A 59 -30.52 -10.48 4.37
C PHE A 59 -29.34 -10.52 5.34
N ALA A 60 -29.13 -11.65 6.03
CA ALA A 60 -27.99 -11.84 6.92
C ALA A 60 -26.66 -11.73 6.15
N ALA A 61 -26.55 -12.41 5.00
CA ALA A 61 -25.36 -12.36 4.16
C ALA A 61 -25.07 -10.97 3.60
N PHE A 62 -26.10 -10.25 3.15
CA PHE A 62 -26.01 -8.85 2.74
C PHE A 62 -25.52 -7.95 3.89
N SER A 63 -26.12 -8.07 5.07
CA SER A 63 -25.77 -7.26 6.23
C SER A 63 -24.31 -7.44 6.63
N ASN A 64 -23.82 -8.69 6.62
CA ASN A 64 -22.42 -8.99 6.87
C ASN A 64 -21.51 -8.37 5.80
N ALA A 65 -21.86 -8.51 4.51
CA ALA A 65 -21.09 -7.93 3.41
C ALA A 65 -20.98 -6.40 3.50
N VAL A 66 -22.06 -5.72 3.92
CA VAL A 66 -22.07 -4.27 4.16
C VAL A 66 -21.17 -3.90 5.35
N GLN A 67 -21.28 -4.61 6.48
CA GLN A 67 -20.46 -4.34 7.65
C GLN A 67 -18.96 -4.52 7.36
N ASP A 68 -18.59 -5.62 6.71
CA ASP A 68 -17.18 -5.92 6.43
C ASP A 68 -16.58 -4.95 5.41
N THR A 69 -17.33 -4.63 4.34
CA THR A 69 -16.87 -3.62 3.37
C THR A 69 -16.82 -2.22 4.01
N GLY A 70 -17.73 -1.91 4.93
CA GLY A 70 -17.70 -0.68 5.71
C GLY A 70 -16.44 -0.53 6.57
N LYS A 71 -16.01 -1.60 7.25
CA LYS A 71 -14.75 -1.66 8.00
C LYS A 71 -13.55 -1.41 7.10
N GLU A 72 -13.51 -2.02 5.91
CA GLU A 72 -12.42 -1.82 4.94
C GLU A 72 -12.33 -0.36 4.47
N ILE A 73 -13.47 0.28 4.19
CA ILE A 73 -13.51 1.71 3.81
C ILE A 73 -12.98 2.57 4.95
N HIS A 74 -13.38 2.30 6.20
CA HIS A 74 -12.91 3.04 7.36
C HIS A 74 -11.40 2.87 7.56
N GLN A 75 -10.92 1.63 7.52
CA GLN A 75 -9.50 1.33 7.64
C GLN A 75 -8.67 2.06 6.57
N PHE A 76 -9.12 2.07 5.31
CA PHE A 76 -8.43 2.80 4.24
C PHE A 76 -8.46 4.31 4.48
N LYS A 77 -9.60 4.87 4.92
CA LYS A 77 -9.73 6.29 5.25
C LYS A 77 -8.78 6.70 6.38
N ASP A 78 -8.58 5.83 7.36
CA ASP A 78 -7.65 6.10 8.46
C ASP A 78 -6.20 5.99 7.98
N THR A 79 -5.91 4.99 7.13
CA THR A 79 -4.57 4.79 6.54
C THR A 79 -4.15 5.97 5.66
N ILE A 80 -5.01 6.42 4.75
CA ILE A 80 -4.73 7.54 3.82
C ILE A 80 -4.59 8.88 4.57
N ARG A 81 -5.13 9.00 5.78
CA ARG A 81 -5.02 10.18 6.65
C ARG A 81 -3.93 10.05 7.71
N SER A 82 -3.19 8.95 7.72
CA SER A 82 -2.13 8.71 8.70
C SER A 82 -0.92 9.61 8.40
N ALA A 83 -0.16 9.92 9.46
CA ALA A 83 1.08 10.67 9.34
C ALA A 83 2.12 9.96 8.45
N GLU A 84 2.07 8.61 8.37
CA GLU A 84 2.97 7.85 7.50
C GLU A 84 2.66 8.08 6.02
N THR A 85 1.37 8.04 5.64
CA THR A 85 0.94 8.41 4.29
C THR A 85 1.39 9.83 3.93
N GLU A 86 1.16 10.79 4.84
CA GLU A 86 1.55 12.17 4.62
C GLU A 86 3.06 12.32 4.43
N LYS A 87 3.87 11.66 5.26
CA LYS A 87 5.33 11.65 5.16
C LYS A 87 5.82 11.14 3.81
N VAL A 88 5.25 10.04 3.31
CA VAL A 88 5.62 9.48 2.01
C VAL A 88 5.26 10.43 0.86
N PHE A 89 4.08 11.05 0.88
CA PHE A 89 3.71 12.03 -0.13
C PHE A 89 4.57 13.31 -0.07
N ASN A 90 4.93 13.76 1.13
CA ASN A 90 5.82 14.90 1.32
C ASN A 90 7.21 14.60 0.77
N MET A 91 7.77 13.42 1.04
CA MET A 91 9.04 12.97 0.46
C MET A 91 9.02 12.99 -1.07
N ALA A 92 7.95 12.48 -1.69
CA ALA A 92 7.78 12.51 -3.15
C ALA A 92 7.69 13.94 -3.70
N ASN A 93 6.96 14.83 -3.01
CA ASN A 93 6.84 16.24 -3.38
C ASN A 93 8.17 16.98 -3.28
N GLU A 94 8.94 16.72 -2.22
CA GLU A 94 10.28 17.29 -2.03
C GLU A 94 11.24 16.81 -3.11
N SER A 95 11.28 15.50 -3.40
CA SER A 95 12.10 14.92 -4.47
C SER A 95 11.78 15.55 -5.84
N ARG A 96 10.50 15.75 -6.14
CA ARG A 96 10.07 16.41 -7.37
C ARG A 96 10.49 17.87 -7.43
N ARG A 97 10.50 18.58 -6.30
CA ARG A 97 10.95 19.98 -6.22
C ARG A 97 12.46 20.11 -6.40
N THR A 98 13.25 19.18 -5.86
CA THR A 98 14.71 19.21 -5.93
C THR A 98 15.25 18.75 -7.28
N ASN A 99 14.54 17.86 -7.99
CA ASN A 99 14.93 17.40 -9.32
C ASN A 99 13.76 17.45 -10.34
N PRO A 100 13.37 18.65 -10.81
CA PRO A 100 12.17 18.83 -11.62
C PRO A 100 12.26 18.28 -13.05
N MET A 101 13.47 18.05 -13.60
CA MET A 101 13.67 17.77 -15.03
C MET A 101 14.15 16.34 -15.35
N GLY A 102 14.21 15.44 -14.37
CA GLY A 102 14.71 14.07 -14.56
C GLY A 102 13.69 12.94 -14.36
N ILE A 103 12.49 13.24 -13.85
CA ILE A 103 11.53 12.19 -13.47
C ILE A 103 10.76 11.75 -14.71
N LYS A 104 11.17 10.62 -15.29
CA LYS A 104 10.44 9.96 -16.38
C LYS A 104 9.03 9.58 -15.87
N PRO A 105 7.95 9.89 -16.62
CA PRO A 105 6.62 9.41 -16.29
C PRO A 105 6.61 7.90 -16.18
N TRP A 106 6.14 7.39 -15.04
CA TRP A 106 6.03 5.96 -14.81
C TRP A 106 5.02 5.34 -15.80
N ARG A 107 5.37 4.16 -16.34
CA ARG A 107 4.50 3.39 -17.24
C ARG A 107 4.30 2.00 -16.65
N ALA A 108 3.06 1.55 -16.57
CA ALA A 108 2.73 0.19 -16.11
C ALA A 108 3.43 -0.93 -16.90
N ARG A 109 3.80 -0.68 -18.16
CA ARG A 109 4.57 -1.63 -18.97
C ARG A 109 6.03 -1.78 -18.52
N ASP A 110 6.57 -0.79 -17.83
CA ASP A 110 7.96 -0.76 -17.37
C ASP A 110 8.13 -1.52 -16.04
N ASP A 111 7.04 -1.78 -15.30
CA ASP A 111 7.00 -2.67 -14.11
C ASP A 111 5.72 -3.54 -14.17
N PRO A 112 5.74 -4.71 -14.84
CA PRO A 112 4.54 -5.54 -15.03
C PRO A 112 3.92 -6.06 -13.72
N GLU A 113 4.74 -6.24 -12.69
CA GLU A 113 4.34 -6.77 -11.38
C GLU A 113 3.95 -5.67 -10.39
N TRP A 114 3.76 -4.44 -10.86
CA TRP A 114 3.43 -3.29 -10.02
C TRP A 114 2.12 -3.42 -9.25
N THR A 115 1.18 -4.26 -9.72
CA THR A 115 -0.08 -4.55 -9.01
C THR A 115 0.04 -5.70 -8.01
N THR A 116 1.15 -6.43 -8.04
CA THR A 116 1.38 -7.58 -7.18
C THR A 116 1.93 -7.07 -5.84
N ARG A 117 1.36 -7.54 -4.71
CA ARG A 117 1.96 -7.28 -3.40
C ARG A 117 3.37 -7.87 -3.37
N LYS A 118 4.40 -7.01 -3.40
CA LYS A 118 5.80 -7.41 -3.26
C LYS A 118 5.99 -7.93 -1.83
N ARG A 119 6.15 -9.25 -1.67
CA ARG A 119 6.42 -9.91 -0.38
C ARG A 119 7.88 -9.66 0.03
N ARG A 120 8.28 -8.41 0.29
CA ARG A 120 9.70 -8.15 0.57
C ARG A 120 10.10 -8.51 2.00
N ARG A 121 9.30 -8.28 3.06
CA ARG A 121 9.67 -8.72 4.44
C ARG A 121 8.48 -8.99 5.38
N LEU A 122 8.06 -10.26 5.48
CA LEU A 122 7.37 -10.82 6.67
C LEU A 122 8.17 -11.97 7.31
N ASN A 123 9.45 -12.14 6.97
CA ASN A 123 10.28 -13.26 7.43
C ASN A 123 11.19 -12.94 8.65
N ASN A 124 10.96 -11.85 9.39
CA ASN A 124 11.76 -11.51 10.57
C ASN A 124 10.91 -11.23 11.83
N GLY A 125 9.91 -12.07 12.14
CA GLY A 125 9.09 -11.82 13.34
C GLY A 125 8.25 -12.95 13.93
N LEU A 126 8.20 -14.14 13.33
CA LEU A 126 7.52 -15.30 13.92
C LEU A 126 8.53 -16.41 14.18
N LYS A 127 9.47 -16.15 15.09
CA LYS A 127 9.98 -17.25 15.92
C LYS A 127 8.87 -17.58 16.90
N GLN A 128 8.23 -18.71 16.65
CA GLN A 128 7.33 -19.37 17.60
C GLN A 128 8.07 -19.50 18.94
N SER A 129 7.47 -18.96 20.00
CA SER A 129 7.67 -19.41 21.38
C SER A 129 6.43 -20.16 21.82
#